data_AF-A0A3C1U7D9-F1
#
_entry.id   AF-A0A3C1U7D9-F1
#
_cell.length_a   1.000
_cell.length_b   1.000
_cell.length_c   1.000
_cell.angle_alpha   90.00
_cell.angle_beta   90.00
_cell.angle_gamma   90.00
#
_symmetry.space_group_name_H-M   'P 1'
#
loop_
_entity.id
_entity.type
_entity.pdbx_description
1 polymer ?
#
loop_
_entity_poly.entity_id
_entity_poly.type
_entity_poly.pdbx_seq_one_letter_code
_entity_poly.pdbx_strand_id
1 'polypeptide(L)'
;LVKNKVVTTVMANLGCYKALERAGIDYEQTQVGDKYVYECMVQNDYQLGGEQSGHIIFKQHASTGDGLLTALKLLEVMSYKKQAISKITEDVYIYPQLLKNVKVKDKQKALHDRDLLEMTNKIQEELGDEGRILVRPSGTEPLVRVMVEAKTDELCAKYVGQCVALIQSKGI
;
A
#
# COMPACT_ATOMS: atom_id res chain seq x y z
N LEU A 1 0.21 -19.65 -8.21
CA LEU A 1 -0.23 -18.34 -8.72
C LEU A 1 -0.26 -18.39 -10.24
N VAL A 2 -1.33 -17.89 -10.90
CA VAL A 2 -1.31 -17.70 -12.36
C VAL A 2 -0.43 -16.49 -12.68
N LYS A 3 0.46 -16.61 -13.68
CA LYS A 3 1.46 -15.59 -14.06
C LYS A 3 2.39 -15.14 -12.91
N ASN A 4 2.43 -15.88 -11.81
CA ASN A 4 3.20 -15.56 -10.61
C ASN A 4 2.99 -14.13 -10.06
N LYS A 5 1.75 -13.61 -10.15
CA LYS A 5 1.39 -12.24 -9.74
C LYS A 5 0.35 -12.18 -8.61
N VAL A 6 0.46 -11.16 -7.77
CA VAL A 6 -0.53 -10.77 -6.76
C VAL A 6 -0.99 -9.34 -7.00
N VAL A 7 -2.30 -9.07 -6.89
CA VAL A 7 -2.84 -7.71 -7.04
C VAL A 7 -3.02 -7.05 -5.67
N THR A 8 -2.47 -5.87 -5.47
CA THR A 8 -2.69 -5.06 -4.27
C THR A 8 -3.22 -3.69 -4.64
N THR A 9 -3.60 -2.90 -3.64
CA THR A 9 -3.71 -1.45 -3.82
C THR A 9 -2.37 -0.80 -3.51
N VAL A 10 -2.19 0.44 -3.97
CA VAL A 10 -1.01 1.27 -3.66
C VAL A 10 -0.74 1.41 -2.14
N MET A 11 -1.70 1.08 -1.28
CA MET A 11 -1.61 1.16 0.17
C MET A 11 -0.92 -0.04 0.84
N ALA A 12 -0.73 -1.18 0.16
CA ALA A 12 -0.01 -2.30 0.79
C ALA A 12 1.40 -1.86 1.19
N ASN A 13 1.86 -2.22 2.39
CA ASN A 13 3.12 -1.76 2.96
C ASN A 13 4.33 -2.14 2.09
N LEU A 14 5.38 -1.30 2.05
CA LEU A 14 6.63 -1.57 1.33
C LEU A 14 7.25 -2.93 1.68
N GLY A 15 7.11 -3.34 2.94
CA GLY A 15 7.53 -4.64 3.43
C GLY A 15 6.90 -5.82 2.69
N CYS A 16 5.64 -5.68 2.29
CA CYS A 16 4.95 -6.67 1.47
C CYS A 16 5.60 -6.78 0.09
N TYR A 17 5.84 -5.66 -0.60
CA TYR A 17 6.48 -5.67 -1.91
C TYR A 17 7.89 -6.26 -1.87
N LYS A 18 8.70 -5.86 -0.88
CA LYS A 18 10.03 -6.45 -0.69
C LYS A 18 9.98 -7.95 -0.41
N ALA A 19 8.98 -8.42 0.34
CA ALA A 19 8.80 -9.85 0.59
C ALA A 19 8.41 -10.61 -0.69
N LEU A 20 7.54 -10.03 -1.53
CA LEU A 20 7.17 -10.59 -2.83
C LEU A 20 8.38 -10.66 -3.77
N GLU A 21 9.17 -9.58 -3.85
CA GLU A 21 10.40 -9.52 -4.64
C GLU A 21 11.42 -10.58 -4.20
N ARG A 22 11.67 -10.73 -2.89
CA ARG A 22 12.53 -11.81 -2.37
C ARG A 22 12.02 -13.20 -2.70
N ALA A 23 10.70 -13.38 -2.78
CA ALA A 23 10.08 -14.63 -3.16
C ALA A 23 10.01 -14.83 -4.69
N GLY A 24 10.48 -13.87 -5.49
CA GLY A 24 10.38 -13.88 -6.95
C GLY A 24 8.93 -13.81 -7.46
N ILE A 25 8.03 -13.22 -6.68
CA ILE A 25 6.61 -13.05 -7.01
C ILE A 25 6.40 -11.60 -7.46
N ASP A 26 5.83 -11.44 -8.65
CA ASP A 26 5.50 -10.13 -9.18
C ASP A 26 4.21 -9.59 -8.54
N TYR A 27 3.99 -8.28 -8.66
CA TYR A 27 2.75 -7.65 -8.20
C TYR A 27 2.21 -6.62 -9.18
N GLU A 28 0.94 -6.29 -9.01
CA GLU A 28 0.25 -5.20 -9.70
C GLU A 28 -0.40 -4.29 -8.65
N GLN A 29 -0.23 -2.98 -8.81
CA GLN A 29 -0.78 -1.99 -7.90
C GLN A 29 -1.97 -1.28 -8.53
N THR A 30 -3.08 -1.26 -7.80
CA THR A 30 -4.32 -0.61 -8.21
C THR A 30 -4.64 0.59 -7.32
N GLN A 31 -5.60 1.41 -7.74
CA GLN A 31 -6.18 2.43 -6.88
C GLN A 31 -6.86 1.79 -5.65
N VAL A 32 -7.04 2.57 -4.59
CA VAL A 32 -7.65 2.06 -3.35
C VAL A 32 -9.12 1.74 -3.56
N GLY A 33 -9.54 0.56 -3.11
CA GLY A 33 -10.86 -0.01 -3.31
C GLY A 33 -10.80 -1.41 -3.91
N ASP A 34 -11.43 -2.36 -3.23
CA ASP A 34 -11.65 -3.76 -3.65
C ASP A 34 -12.11 -3.91 -5.10
N LYS A 35 -12.98 -3.01 -5.59
CA LYS A 35 -13.43 -2.98 -6.99
C LYS A 35 -12.25 -2.92 -7.97
N TYR A 36 -11.27 -2.05 -7.75
CA TYR A 36 -10.13 -1.89 -8.66
C TYR A 36 -9.21 -3.11 -8.63
N VAL A 37 -9.06 -3.72 -7.45
CA VAL A 37 -8.33 -4.98 -7.29
C VAL A 37 -9.00 -6.07 -8.11
N TYR A 38 -10.31 -6.26 -7.96
CA TYR A 38 -11.05 -7.29 -8.68
C TYR A 38 -11.07 -7.05 -10.20
N GLU A 39 -11.28 -5.81 -10.65
CA GLU A 39 -11.23 -5.43 -12.07
C GLU A 39 -9.87 -5.80 -12.69
N CYS A 40 -8.77 -5.45 -12.02
CA CYS A 40 -7.42 -5.83 -12.47
C CYS A 40 -7.23 -7.35 -12.52
N MET A 41 -7.73 -8.08 -11.52
CA MET A 41 -7.66 -9.54 -11.48
C MET A 41 -8.45 -10.21 -12.61
N VAL A 42 -9.62 -9.67 -12.96
CA VAL A 42 -10.44 -10.19 -14.07
C VAL A 42 -9.78 -9.89 -15.41
N GLN A 43 -9.38 -8.64 -15.66
CA GLN A 43 -8.79 -8.21 -16.94
C GLN A 43 -7.52 -8.99 -17.28
N ASN A 44 -6.72 -9.34 -16.28
CA ASN A 44 -5.41 -9.96 -16.48
C ASN A 44 -5.36 -11.45 -16.11
N ASP A 45 -6.50 -12.01 -15.70
CA ASP A 45 -6.65 -13.38 -15.24
C ASP A 45 -5.80 -13.75 -13.99
N TYR A 46 -5.55 -12.80 -13.09
CA TYR A 46 -4.88 -13.07 -11.81
C TYR A 46 -5.82 -13.77 -10.82
N GLN A 47 -5.26 -14.55 -9.89
CA GLN A 47 -6.04 -15.42 -8.99
C GLN A 47 -6.04 -14.98 -7.54
N LEU A 48 -5.08 -14.14 -7.13
CA LEU A 48 -4.95 -13.64 -5.78
C LEU A 48 -4.80 -12.12 -5.80
N GLY A 49 -5.58 -11.44 -4.99
CA GLY A 49 -5.39 -10.04 -4.72
C GLY A 49 -6.05 -9.61 -3.42
N GLY A 50 -5.82 -8.38 -3.00
CA GLY A 50 -6.50 -7.84 -1.84
C GLY A 50 -5.99 -6.51 -1.34
N GLU A 51 -6.54 -6.11 -0.20
CA GLU A 51 -6.23 -4.87 0.49
C GLU A 51 -5.65 -5.12 1.88
N GLN A 52 -4.89 -4.14 2.38
CA GLN A 52 -4.31 -4.18 3.74
C GLN A 52 -5.34 -4.33 4.87
N SER A 53 -6.62 -4.08 4.60
CA SER A 53 -7.73 -4.27 5.54
C SER A 53 -8.03 -5.74 5.83
N GLY A 54 -7.44 -6.67 5.08
CA GLY A 54 -7.77 -8.10 5.12
C GLY A 54 -8.86 -8.52 4.14
N HIS A 55 -9.33 -7.61 3.27
CA HIS A 55 -10.17 -7.97 2.13
C HIS A 55 -9.31 -8.70 1.08
N ILE A 56 -9.23 -10.03 1.18
CA ILE A 56 -8.45 -10.89 0.28
C ILE A 56 -9.38 -11.69 -0.63
N ILE A 57 -9.10 -11.65 -1.93
CA ILE A 57 -9.89 -12.27 -2.99
C ILE A 57 -9.12 -13.46 -3.56
N PHE A 58 -9.73 -14.64 -3.47
CA PHE A 58 -9.28 -15.84 -4.18
C PHE A 58 -10.22 -16.07 -5.37
N LYS A 59 -9.84 -15.59 -6.56
CA LYS A 59 -10.74 -15.56 -7.73
C LYS A 59 -11.30 -16.93 -8.13
N GLN A 60 -10.55 -18.00 -7.88
CA GLN A 60 -10.98 -19.37 -8.13
C GLN A 60 -12.19 -19.81 -7.31
N HIS A 61 -12.45 -19.13 -6.19
CA HIS A 61 -13.45 -19.53 -5.20
C HIS A 61 -14.56 -18.49 -5.03
N ALA A 62 -14.24 -17.20 -5.17
CA ALA A 62 -15.19 -16.12 -4.96
C ALA A 62 -14.93 -14.92 -5.88
N SER A 63 -15.99 -14.19 -6.19
CA SER A 63 -15.94 -12.91 -6.91
C SER A 63 -15.78 -11.69 -5.99
N THR A 64 -15.55 -11.92 -4.70
CA THR A 64 -15.40 -10.88 -3.65
C THR A 64 -14.43 -11.39 -2.59
N GLY A 65 -13.95 -10.49 -1.73
CA GLY A 65 -13.16 -10.87 -0.58
C GLY A 65 -13.95 -11.73 0.41
N ASP A 66 -13.31 -12.77 0.93
CA ASP A 66 -13.91 -13.70 1.88
C ASP A 66 -12.95 -13.95 3.04
N GLY A 67 -13.30 -13.42 4.21
CA GLY A 67 -12.49 -13.55 5.42
C GLY A 67 -12.41 -14.97 5.97
N LEU A 68 -13.48 -15.78 5.85
CA LEU A 68 -13.48 -17.17 6.31
C LEU A 68 -12.62 -18.02 5.38
N LEU A 69 -12.75 -17.86 4.07
CA LEU A 69 -11.88 -18.52 3.11
C LEU A 69 -10.41 -18.15 3.33
N THR A 70 -10.13 -16.86 3.58
CA THR A 70 -8.78 -16.38 3.89
C THR A 70 -8.23 -17.04 5.15
N ALA A 71 -9.03 -17.13 6.21
CA ALA A 71 -8.65 -17.82 7.44
C ALA A 71 -8.37 -19.31 7.19
N LEU A 72 -9.22 -20.00 6.43
CA LEU A 72 -9.02 -21.40 6.04
C LEU A 72 -7.74 -21.58 5.23
N LYS A 73 -7.44 -20.68 4.29
CA LYS A 73 -6.19 -20.71 3.50
C LYS A 73 -4.95 -20.48 4.36
N LEU A 74 -5.01 -19.59 5.34
CA LEU A 74 -3.92 -19.42 6.30
C LEU A 74 -3.72 -20.68 7.15
N LEU A 75 -4.79 -21.27 7.66
CA LEU A 75 -4.73 -22.52 8.43
C LEU A 75 -4.21 -23.70 7.59
N GLU A 76 -4.59 -23.78 6.32
CA GLU A 76 -4.08 -24.75 5.35
C GLU A 76 -2.55 -24.63 5.22
N VAL A 77 -2.03 -23.41 5.07
CA VAL A 77 -0.57 -23.16 4.99
C VAL A 77 0.12 -23.50 6.31
N MET A 78 -0.44 -23.12 7.46
CA MET A 78 0.10 -23.46 8.78
C MET A 78 0.16 -24.97 9.00
N SER A 79 -0.90 -25.68 8.62
CA SER A 79 -0.99 -27.15 8.71
C SER A 79 0.03 -27.82 7.80
N TYR A 80 0.14 -27.37 6.54
CA TYR A 80 1.10 -27.89 5.57
C TYR A 80 2.56 -27.68 6.01
N LYS A 81 2.89 -26.50 6.52
CA LYS A 81 4.24 -26.15 7.00
C LYS A 81 4.56 -26.71 8.39
N LYS A 82 3.53 -27.14 9.15
CA LYS A 82 3.63 -27.53 10.57
C LYS A 82 4.32 -26.46 11.43
N GLN A 83 4.01 -25.20 11.15
CA GLN A 83 4.62 -24.05 11.80
C GLN A 83 3.55 -23.05 12.25
N ALA A 84 3.82 -22.35 13.33
CA ALA A 84 3.00 -21.22 13.74
C ALA A 84 3.12 -20.08 12.70
N ILE A 85 2.04 -19.30 12.54
CA ILE A 85 2.01 -18.18 11.60
C ILE A 85 3.17 -17.20 11.84
N SER A 86 3.51 -16.94 13.10
CA SER A 86 4.63 -16.08 13.49
C SER A 86 5.98 -16.53 12.93
N LYS A 87 6.19 -17.84 12.78
CA LYS A 87 7.40 -18.40 12.17
C LYS A 87 7.36 -18.32 10.65
N ILE A 88 6.19 -18.53 10.05
CA ILE A 88 5.99 -18.48 8.59
C ILE A 88 6.21 -17.06 8.07
N THR A 89 5.85 -16.04 8.85
CA THR A 89 5.94 -14.63 8.46
C THR A 89 7.16 -13.91 9.05
N GLU A 90 8.13 -14.64 9.63
CA GLU A 90 9.24 -14.02 10.37
C GLU A 90 10.11 -13.10 9.51
N ASP A 91 10.28 -13.46 8.23
CA ASP A 91 11.08 -12.70 7.26
C ASP A 91 10.31 -11.54 6.61
N VAL A 92 9.04 -11.34 6.99
CA VAL A 92 8.22 -10.23 6.51
C VAL A 92 8.39 -9.04 7.45
N TYR A 93 9.34 -8.17 7.13
CA TYR A 93 9.52 -6.91 7.81
C TYR A 93 8.48 -5.89 7.36
N ILE A 94 7.65 -5.40 8.28
CA ILE A 94 6.68 -4.32 8.03
C ILE A 94 7.38 -2.99 8.31
N TYR A 95 7.46 -2.14 7.27
CA TYR A 95 8.07 -0.81 7.41
C TYR A 95 7.16 0.08 8.26
N PRO A 96 7.73 0.88 9.18
CA PRO A 96 7.05 2.03 9.76
C PRO A 96 6.29 2.83 8.68
N GLN A 97 5.05 3.18 8.97
CA GLN A 97 4.16 3.89 8.04
C GLN A 97 3.44 5.00 8.82
N LEU A 98 3.54 6.24 8.33
CA LEU A 98 2.79 7.37 8.86
C LEU A 98 1.89 7.97 7.77
N LEU A 99 0.59 8.03 8.05
CA LEU A 99 -0.42 8.66 7.21
C LEU A 99 -0.98 9.90 7.90
N LYS A 100 -0.90 11.06 7.25
CA LYS A 100 -1.56 12.30 7.68
C LYS A 100 -2.57 12.78 6.66
N ASN A 101 -3.75 13.15 7.17
CA ASN A 101 -4.80 13.78 6.40
C ASN A 101 -4.69 15.30 6.56
N VAL A 102 -4.45 16.01 5.47
CA VAL A 102 -4.30 17.47 5.45
C VAL A 102 -5.52 18.08 4.78
N LYS A 103 -6.19 19.00 5.47
CA LYS A 103 -7.30 19.78 4.91
C LYS A 103 -6.77 20.75 3.87
N VAL A 104 -7.38 20.72 2.68
CA VAL A 104 -7.01 21.53 1.53
C VAL A 104 -8.27 22.23 1.00
N LYS A 105 -8.10 23.39 0.37
CA LYS A 105 -9.24 24.09 -0.27
C LYS A 105 -9.59 23.45 -1.60
N ASP A 106 -8.56 23.07 -2.36
CA ASP A 106 -8.69 22.43 -3.66
C ASP A 106 -7.66 21.31 -3.79
N LYS A 107 -8.16 20.07 -3.85
CA LYS A 107 -7.31 18.87 -3.95
C LYS A 107 -6.50 18.86 -5.24
N GLN A 108 -7.08 19.29 -6.36
CA GLN A 108 -6.40 19.25 -7.65
C GLN A 108 -5.30 20.29 -7.70
N LYS A 109 -5.57 21.50 -7.19
CA LYS A 109 -4.55 22.52 -7.07
C LYS A 109 -3.40 22.08 -6.15
N ALA A 110 -3.72 21.44 -5.02
CA ALA A 110 -2.70 20.95 -4.10
C ALA A 110 -1.81 19.86 -4.73
N LEU A 111 -2.41 18.89 -5.44
CA LEU A 111 -1.67 17.77 -6.05
C LEU A 111 -0.80 18.18 -7.24
N HIS A 112 -1.17 19.25 -7.95
CA HIS A 112 -0.40 19.78 -9.08
C HIS A 112 0.47 20.97 -8.68
N ASP A 113 0.58 21.29 -7.37
CA ASP A 113 1.48 22.33 -6.90
C ASP A 113 2.92 21.90 -7.15
N ARG A 114 3.67 22.73 -7.88
CA ARG A 114 5.04 22.44 -8.30
C ARG A 114 5.96 22.14 -7.12
N ASP A 115 5.85 22.91 -6.04
CA ASP A 115 6.77 22.77 -4.90
C ASP A 115 6.46 21.50 -4.11
N LEU A 116 5.17 21.08 -4.04
CA LEU A 116 4.80 19.80 -3.44
C LEU A 116 5.33 18.62 -4.26
N LEU A 117 5.25 18.70 -5.59
CA LEU A 117 5.80 17.66 -6.47
C LEU A 117 7.33 17.58 -6.36
N GLU A 118 8.02 18.72 -6.40
CA GLU A 118 9.48 18.78 -6.21
C GLU A 118 9.91 18.21 -4.85
N MET A 119 9.18 18.55 -3.78
CA MET A 119 9.45 18.02 -2.45
C MET A 119 9.18 16.51 -2.36
N THR A 120 8.10 16.03 -2.96
CA THR A 120 7.77 14.60 -2.97
C THR A 120 8.84 13.81 -3.71
N ASN A 121 9.31 14.30 -4.85
CA ASN A 121 10.39 13.67 -5.62
C ASN A 121 11.70 13.65 -4.82
N LYS A 122 12.08 14.78 -4.21
CA LYS A 122 13.28 14.84 -3.36
C LYS A 122 13.21 13.87 -2.18
N ILE A 123 12.06 13.79 -1.51
CA ILE A 123 11.84 12.83 -0.42
C ILE A 123 11.93 11.40 -0.92
N GLN A 124 11.36 11.10 -2.09
CA GLN A 124 11.43 9.76 -2.69
C GLN A 124 12.89 9.38 -3.02
N GLU A 125 13.70 10.32 -3.52
CA GLU A 125 15.14 10.12 -3.74
C GLU A 125 15.90 9.90 -2.42
N GLU A 126 15.63 10.69 -1.38
CA GLU A 126 16.26 10.54 -0.06
C GLU A 126 15.90 9.21 0.63
N LEU A 127 14.70 8.70 0.39
CA LEU A 127 14.25 7.40 0.93
C LEU A 127 14.88 6.20 0.20
N GLY A 128 15.22 6.37 -1.09
CA GLY A 128 15.77 5.31 -1.92
C GLY A 128 14.90 4.04 -1.92
N ASP A 129 15.54 2.88 -1.88
CA ASP A 129 14.85 1.59 -1.83
C ASP A 129 14.27 1.25 -0.45
N GLU A 130 14.55 2.07 0.56
CA GLU A 130 14.25 1.77 1.97
C GLU A 130 13.12 2.65 2.54
N GLY A 131 12.35 3.25 1.64
CA GLY A 131 11.13 3.94 1.96
C GLY A 131 10.41 4.43 0.71
N ARG A 132 9.22 4.99 0.91
CA ARG A 132 8.45 5.61 -0.15
C ARG A 132 7.51 6.67 0.38
N ILE A 133 7.11 7.58 -0.49
CA ILE A 133 6.10 8.59 -0.21
C ILE A 133 4.93 8.42 -1.18
N LEU A 134 3.71 8.57 -0.66
CA LEU A 134 2.48 8.55 -1.45
C LEU A 134 1.63 9.75 -1.05
N VAL A 135 1.43 10.67 -1.99
CA VAL A 135 0.53 11.81 -1.85
C VAL A 135 -0.68 11.58 -2.76
N ARG A 136 -1.88 11.58 -2.19
CA ARG A 136 -3.11 11.31 -2.95
C ARG A 136 -4.31 12.12 -2.44
N PRO A 137 -5.32 12.40 -3.28
CA PRO A 137 -6.56 13.01 -2.81
C PRO A 137 -7.39 12.01 -2.00
N SER A 138 -8.17 12.51 -1.04
CA SER A 138 -9.31 11.75 -0.52
C SER A 138 -10.44 11.76 -1.55
N GLY A 139 -11.12 10.62 -1.77
CA GLY A 139 -12.25 10.55 -2.70
C GLY A 139 -13.51 11.25 -2.19
N THR A 140 -13.71 11.25 -0.88
CA THR A 140 -14.97 11.67 -0.24
C THR A 140 -14.87 12.98 0.53
N GLU A 141 -13.68 13.41 0.93
CA GLU A 141 -13.47 14.56 1.83
C GLU A 141 -12.48 15.57 1.22
N PRO A 142 -12.55 16.88 1.51
CA PRO A 142 -11.62 17.91 1.02
C PRO A 142 -10.23 17.81 1.69
N LEU A 143 -9.58 16.65 1.51
CA LEU A 143 -8.32 16.30 2.14
C LEU A 143 -7.33 15.79 1.09
N VAL A 144 -6.05 16.11 1.28
CA VAL A 144 -4.91 15.39 0.70
C VAL A 144 -4.33 14.48 1.77
N ARG A 145 -4.01 13.26 1.37
CA ARG A 145 -3.42 12.22 2.22
C ARG A 145 -1.94 12.12 1.88
N VAL A 146 -1.10 12.39 2.86
CA VAL A 146 0.37 12.23 2.77
C VAL A 146 0.74 11.00 3.58
N MET A 147 1.26 9.98 2.92
CA MET A 147 1.77 8.76 3.54
C MET A 147 3.26 8.64 3.29
N VAL A 148 4.03 8.34 4.32
CA VAL A 148 5.44 7.95 4.17
C VAL A 148 5.65 6.61 4.86
N GLU A 149 6.41 5.76 4.20
CA GLU A 149 7.00 4.56 4.78
C GLU A 149 8.52 4.69 4.77
N ALA A 150 9.19 4.33 5.85
CA ALA A 150 10.63 4.45 5.99
C ALA A 150 11.15 3.46 7.03
N LYS A 151 12.49 3.31 7.13
CA LYS A 151 13.14 2.45 8.14
C LYS A 151 12.78 2.74 9.59
N THR A 152 12.38 3.97 9.91
CA THR A 152 12.05 4.38 11.28
C THR A 152 10.85 5.33 11.32
N ASP A 153 10.17 5.35 12.47
CA ASP A 153 9.04 6.27 12.72
C ASP A 153 9.50 7.74 12.69
N GLU A 154 10.73 8.04 13.11
CA GLU A 154 11.30 9.39 13.08
C GLU A 154 11.46 9.90 11.64
N LEU A 155 11.92 9.05 10.72
CA LEU A 155 12.01 9.40 9.30
C LEU A 155 10.61 9.62 8.70
N CYS A 156 9.65 8.76 9.05
CA CYS A 156 8.26 8.96 8.63
C CYS A 156 7.73 10.31 9.13
N ALA A 157 7.91 10.62 10.41
CA ALA A 157 7.48 11.88 11.01
C ALA A 157 8.16 13.10 10.38
N LYS A 158 9.48 13.02 10.12
CA LYS A 158 10.25 14.07 9.44
C LYS A 158 9.65 14.40 8.08
N TYR A 159 9.52 13.42 7.20
CA TYR A 159 9.12 13.65 5.81
C TYR A 159 7.64 14.00 5.67
N VAL A 160 6.76 13.35 6.44
CA VAL A 160 5.35 13.76 6.50
C VAL A 160 5.24 15.19 7.03
N GLY A 161 5.98 15.54 8.07
CA GLY A 161 5.99 16.90 8.63
C GLY A 161 6.40 17.96 7.60
N GLN A 162 7.41 17.70 6.79
CA GLN A 162 7.85 18.60 5.71
C GLN A 162 6.74 18.86 4.69
N CYS A 163 6.11 17.79 4.17
CA CYS A 163 5.00 17.94 3.21
C CYS A 163 3.80 18.65 3.83
N VAL A 164 3.41 18.30 5.06
CA VAL A 164 2.28 18.93 5.75
C VAL A 164 2.52 20.42 5.96
N ALA A 165 3.73 20.81 6.40
CA ALA A 165 4.09 22.20 6.60
C ALA A 165 4.08 23.01 5.29
N LEU A 166 4.51 22.40 4.17
CA LEU A 166 4.43 23.04 2.86
C LEU A 166 2.98 23.28 2.44
N ILE A 167 2.13 22.25 2.53
CA ILE A 167 0.70 22.35 2.16
C ILE A 167 0.02 23.45 2.98
N GLN A 168 0.28 23.48 4.30
CA GLN A 168 -0.29 24.49 5.20
C GLN A 168 0.22 25.90 4.91
N SER A 169 1.52 26.08 4.68
CA SER A 169 2.11 27.41 4.43
C SER A 169 1.64 28.03 3.12
N LYS A 170 1.38 27.21 2.09
CA LYS A 170 0.82 27.65 0.82
C LYS A 170 -0.70 27.86 0.84
N GLY A 171 -1.38 27.35 1.86
CA GLY A 171 -2.84 27.41 1.95
C GLY A 171 -3.56 26.72 0.79
N ILE A 172 -2.91 25.71 0.20
CA ILE A 172 -3.47 24.84 -0.84
C ILE A 172 -4.32 23.74 -0.19
#